data_AF-A0A0F9AZ86-F1
#
_entry.id   AF-A0A0F9AZ86-F1
#
_cell.length_a   1.000
_cell.length_b   1.000
_cell.length_c   1.000
_cell.angle_alpha   90.00
_cell.angle_beta   90.00
_cell.angle_gamma   90.00
#
_symmetry.space_group_name_H-M   'P 1'
#
loop_
_entity.id
_entity.type
_entity.pdbx_description
1 polymer ?
#
loop_
_entity_poly.entity_id
_entity_poly.type
_entity_poly.pdbx_seq_one_letter_code
_entity_poly.pdbx_strand_id
1 'polypeptide(L)'
;FYYQQGSTLKSPKIIIASPPKIRITGQYSRIYEEADTKATKLSSAFKSVAANNKCAFIDFNSFISITDGDGIHFDDIQHLAIGFKIAQLVQNLLNNC
;
A
#
# COMPACT_ATOMS: atom_id res chain seq x y z
N PHE A 1 0.49 -35.89 -8.67
CA PHE A 1 1.46 -35.38 -9.65
C PHE A 1 0.81 -34.43 -10.68
N TYR A 2 0.03 -33.42 -10.25
CA TYR A 2 -0.73 -32.55 -11.19
C TYR A 2 -0.17 -31.12 -11.35
N TYR A 3 0.91 -30.76 -10.66
CA TYR A 3 1.52 -29.42 -10.72
C TYR A 3 2.90 -29.40 -11.39
N GLN A 4 3.14 -30.26 -12.39
CA GLN A 4 4.45 -30.34 -13.05
C GLN A 4 4.60 -29.45 -14.30
N GLN A 5 3.53 -28.81 -14.79
CA GLN A 5 3.68 -27.80 -15.84
C GLN A 5 3.41 -26.40 -15.26
N GLY A 6 4.48 -25.62 -15.16
CA GLY A 6 4.37 -24.18 -14.90
C GLY A 6 3.61 -23.50 -16.03
N SER A 7 2.83 -22.47 -15.70
CA SER A 7 2.10 -21.68 -16.69
C SER A 7 3.05 -21.05 -17.69
N THR A 8 2.67 -21.02 -18.97
CA THR A 8 3.38 -20.27 -20.03
C THR A 8 3.02 -18.78 -20.00
N LEU A 9 2.08 -18.36 -19.15
CA LEU A 9 1.70 -16.97 -19.01
C LEU A 9 2.83 -16.17 -18.38
N LYS A 10 3.02 -14.96 -18.89
CA LYS A 10 3.92 -13.98 -18.28
C LYS A 10 3.46 -13.69 -16.86
N SER A 11 4.37 -13.79 -15.90
CA SER A 11 4.09 -13.44 -14.50
C SER A 11 3.56 -12.00 -14.39
N PRO A 12 2.56 -11.75 -13.53
CA PRO A 12 2.01 -10.41 -13.35
C PRO A 12 3.06 -9.45 -12.78
N LYS A 13 2.94 -8.17 -13.13
CA LYS A 13 3.67 -7.10 -12.44
C LYS A 13 3.08 -6.96 -11.03
N ILE A 14 3.95 -6.67 -10.05
CA ILE A 14 3.54 -6.48 -8.64
C ILE A 14 3.69 -4.99 -8.29
N ILE A 15 2.66 -4.46 -7.63
CA ILE A 15 2.70 -3.14 -6.98
C ILE A 15 2.71 -3.37 -5.47
N ILE A 16 3.71 -2.83 -4.79
CA ILE A 16 3.77 -2.79 -3.32
C ILE A 16 3.25 -1.42 -2.87
N ALA A 17 2.16 -1.42 -2.12
CA ALA A 17 1.55 -0.20 -1.58
C ALA A 17 1.87 -0.07 -0.09
N SER A 18 2.46 1.06 0.32
CA SER A 18 2.65 1.37 1.74
C SER A 18 1.42 2.11 2.29
N PRO A 19 0.86 1.68 3.43
CA PRO A 19 -0.26 2.36 4.06
C PRO A 19 0.15 3.74 4.63
N PRO A 20 -0.80 4.67 4.84
CA PRO A 20 -0.50 5.92 5.49
C PRO A 20 -0.18 5.71 6.98
N LYS A 21 0.45 6.70 7.60
CA LYS A 21 0.62 6.78 9.05
C LYS A 21 -0.74 6.82 9.73
N ILE A 22 -0.89 6.02 10.78
CA ILE A 22 -2.09 5.95 11.61
C ILE A 22 -1.98 6.87 12.83
N ARG A 23 -3.12 7.20 13.42
CA ARG A 23 -3.24 7.87 14.72
C ARG A 23 -4.03 6.98 15.66
N ILE A 24 -3.44 6.65 16.80
CA ILE A 24 -4.11 5.82 17.79
C ILE A 24 -5.18 6.65 18.51
N THR A 25 -6.44 6.20 18.46
CA THR A 25 -7.57 6.78 19.21
C THR A 25 -7.98 5.90 20.38
N GLY A 26 -8.77 6.44 21.31
CA GLY A 26 -9.13 5.78 22.57
C GLY A 26 -9.62 4.34 22.40
N GLN A 27 -10.52 4.08 21.45
CA GLN A 27 -11.09 2.75 21.19
C GLN A 27 -10.07 1.72 20.65
N TYR A 28 -8.94 2.19 20.14
CA TYR A 28 -7.90 1.39 19.48
C TYR A 28 -6.58 1.36 20.25
N SER A 29 -6.47 2.12 21.33
CA SER A 29 -5.24 2.32 22.10
C SER A 29 -4.57 1.03 22.57
N ARG A 30 -5.37 0.07 23.05
CA ARG A 30 -4.87 -1.21 23.54
C ARG A 30 -4.48 -2.20 22.44
N ILE A 31 -5.13 -2.13 21.28
CA ILE A 31 -4.90 -3.09 20.17
C ILE A 31 -3.69 -2.65 19.34
N TYR A 32 -3.52 -1.34 19.19
CA TYR A 32 -2.53 -0.74 18.30
C TYR A 32 -1.43 0.00 19.06
N GLU A 33 -1.11 -0.43 20.27
CA GLU A 33 -0.03 0.17 21.07
C GLU A 33 1.27 0.26 20.25
N GLU A 34 1.86 1.47 20.21
CA GLU A 34 3.06 1.85 19.42
C GLU A 34 2.95 1.71 17.89
N ALA A 35 1.78 1.38 17.35
CA ALA A 35 1.62 1.15 15.93
C ALA A 35 1.78 2.44 15.10
N ASP A 36 1.49 3.61 15.66
CA ASP A 36 1.76 4.93 15.08
C ASP A 36 3.25 5.14 14.80
N THR A 37 4.10 4.79 15.76
CA THR A 37 5.56 4.87 15.66
C THR A 37 6.08 3.89 14.63
N LYS A 38 5.58 2.64 14.66
CA LYS A 38 5.96 1.59 13.68
C LYS A 38 5.53 1.96 12.26
N ALA A 39 4.32 2.51 12.10
CA ALA A 39 3.78 2.90 10.81
C ALA A 39 4.64 3.95 10.09
N THR A 40 5.32 4.83 10.83
CA THR A 40 6.25 5.81 10.22
C THR A 40 7.40 5.18 9.43
N LYS A 41 7.77 3.93 9.74
CA LYS A 41 8.87 3.20 9.09
C LYS A 41 8.41 2.34 7.90
N LEU A 42 7.10 2.15 7.71
CA LEU A 42 6.58 1.25 6.68
C LEU A 42 6.87 1.74 5.26
N SER A 43 6.80 3.06 5.02
CA SER A 43 7.08 3.63 3.69
C SER A 43 8.50 3.29 3.22
N SER A 44 9.51 3.55 4.05
CA SER A 44 10.90 3.26 3.70
C SER A 44 11.17 1.76 3.58
N ALA A 45 10.60 0.94 4.48
CA ALA A 45 10.73 -0.50 4.43
C ALA A 45 10.13 -1.09 3.14
N PHE A 46 8.89 -0.70 2.79
CA PHE A 46 8.18 -1.21 1.62
C PHE A 46 8.83 -0.73 0.32
N LYS A 47 9.29 0.53 0.28
CA LYS A 47 10.06 1.06 -0.85
C LYS A 47 11.34 0.24 -1.09
N SER A 48 12.04 -0.13 -0.01
CA SER A 48 13.25 -0.95 -0.09
C SER A 48 12.95 -2.35 -0.61
N VAL A 49 11.88 -3.00 -0.12
CA VAL A 49 11.42 -4.30 -0.62
C VAL A 49 11.04 -4.22 -2.11
N ALA A 50 10.30 -3.18 -2.51
CA ALA A 50 9.91 -3.00 -3.91
C ALA A 50 11.14 -2.82 -4.82
N ALA A 51 12.10 -2.00 -4.42
CA ALA A 51 13.33 -1.79 -5.18
C ALA A 51 14.16 -3.09 -5.31
N ASN A 52 14.37 -3.81 -4.21
CA ASN A 52 15.14 -5.05 -4.19
C ASN A 52 14.50 -6.15 -5.05
N ASN A 53 13.18 -6.15 -5.18
CA ASN A 53 12.42 -7.14 -5.96
C ASN A 53 11.97 -6.61 -7.33
N LYS A 54 12.44 -5.43 -7.76
CA LYS A 54 12.06 -4.78 -9.03
C LYS A 54 10.53 -4.65 -9.22
N CYS A 55 9.81 -4.43 -8.13
CA CYS A 55 8.36 -4.20 -8.12
C CYS A 55 8.06 -2.70 -8.20
N ALA A 56 6.87 -2.36 -8.70
CA ALA A 56 6.37 -0.99 -8.60
C ALA A 56 6.03 -0.65 -7.14
N PHE A 57 6.08 0.64 -6.79
CA PHE A 57 5.85 1.12 -5.44
C PHE A 57 4.92 2.33 -5.43
N ILE A 58 4.02 2.40 -4.44
CA ILE A 58 3.18 3.56 -4.16
C ILE A 58 3.10 3.78 -2.65
N ASP A 59 3.26 5.04 -2.21
CA ASP A 59 3.16 5.43 -0.80
C ASP A 59 1.93 6.30 -0.57
N PHE A 60 0.99 5.80 0.21
CA PHE A 60 -0.25 6.52 0.49
C PHE A 60 -0.01 7.78 1.33
N ASN A 61 1.07 7.84 2.12
CA ASN A 61 1.44 9.07 2.86
C ASN A 61 1.71 10.26 1.94
N SER A 62 2.01 10.03 0.66
CA SER A 62 2.31 11.12 -0.27
C SER A 62 1.07 11.86 -0.78
N PHE A 63 -0.14 11.34 -0.55
CA PHE A 63 -1.37 11.94 -1.08
C PHE A 63 -2.64 11.77 -0.22
N ILE A 64 -2.62 11.00 0.87
CA ILE A 64 -3.71 10.96 1.86
C ILE A 64 -3.20 11.11 3.30
N SER A 65 -4.12 11.49 4.19
CA SER A 65 -3.92 11.53 5.64
C SER A 65 -5.18 10.98 6.32
N ILE A 66 -5.01 10.10 7.31
CA ILE A 66 -6.11 9.53 8.12
C ILE A 66 -6.20 10.21 9.50
N THR A 67 -5.88 11.50 9.54
CA THR A 67 -5.86 12.29 10.78
C THR A 67 -7.25 12.52 11.35
N ASP A 68 -8.26 12.57 10.47
CA ASP A 68 -9.66 12.74 10.81
C ASP A 68 -10.36 11.38 11.01
N GLY A 69 -11.47 11.35 11.74
CA GLY A 69 -12.18 10.11 12.06
C GLY A 69 -11.51 9.27 13.15
N ASP A 70 -11.46 7.96 12.95
CA ASP A 70 -11.01 7.00 13.97
C ASP A 70 -9.49 6.78 14.03
N GLY A 71 -8.76 7.39 13.09
CA GLY A 71 -7.30 7.37 13.02
C GLY A 71 -6.69 6.11 12.41
N ILE A 72 -7.52 5.16 11.96
CA ILE A 72 -7.09 3.86 11.41
C ILE A 72 -7.63 3.65 9.99
N HIS A 73 -8.93 3.87 9.77
CA HIS A 73 -9.61 3.54 8.53
C HIS A 73 -9.64 4.70 7.54
N PHE A 74 -9.87 4.35 6.26
CA PHE A 74 -10.04 5.35 5.21
C PHE A 74 -11.49 5.84 5.14
N ASP A 75 -11.65 7.15 4.97
CA ASP A 75 -12.94 7.71 4.58
C ASP A 75 -13.17 7.58 3.06
N ASP A 76 -14.33 8.04 2.60
CA ASP A 76 -14.74 8.02 1.21
C ASP A 76 -13.82 8.84 0.30
N ILE A 77 -13.39 10.03 0.75
CA ILE A 77 -12.46 10.91 0.03
C ILE A 77 -11.10 10.23 -0.16
N GLN A 78 -10.58 9.59 0.89
CA GLN A 78 -9.30 8.90 0.87
C GLN A 78 -9.36 7.63 0.01
N HIS A 79 -10.44 6.85 0.12
CA HIS A 79 -10.68 5.71 -0.76
C HIS A 79 -10.70 6.12 -2.23
N LEU A 80 -11.37 7.22 -2.56
CA LEU A 80 -11.43 7.75 -3.92
C LEU A 80 -10.03 8.18 -4.42
N ALA A 81 -9.27 8.91 -3.60
CA ALA A 81 -7.91 9.35 -3.93
C ALA A 81 -6.96 8.16 -4.18
N ILE A 82 -7.00 7.14 -3.32
CA ILE A 82 -6.23 5.89 -3.50
C ILE A 82 -6.61 5.22 -4.81
N GLY A 83 -7.91 5.06 -5.08
CA GLY A 83 -8.41 4.43 -6.30
C GLY A 83 -7.88 5.11 -7.56
N PHE A 84 -7.96 6.44 -7.64
CA PHE A 84 -7.43 7.21 -8.76
C PHE A 84 -5.92 7.03 -8.94
N LYS A 85 -5.14 7.11 -7.86
CA LYS A 85 -3.67 6.98 -7.93
C LYS A 85 -3.23 5.58 -8.33
N ILE A 86 -3.88 4.54 -7.81
CA ILE A 86 -3.62 3.15 -8.22
C ILE A 86 -4.00 2.94 -9.68
N ALA A 87 -5.17 3.42 -10.12
CA ALA A 87 -5.60 3.29 -11.51
C ALA A 87 -4.61 3.96 -12.48
N GLN A 88 -4.12 5.15 -12.16
CA GLN A 88 -3.09 5.84 -12.93
C GLN A 88 -1.78 5.02 -13.00
N LEU A 89 -1.32 4.48 -11.86
CA LEU A 89 -0.12 3.64 -11.82
C LEU A 89 -0.29 2.36 -12.64
N VAL A 90 -1.44 1.68 -12.54
CA VAL A 90 -1.75 0.48 -13.31
C VAL A 90 -1.76 0.79 -14.81
N GLN A 91 -2.42 1.87 -15.24
CA GLN A 91 -2.42 2.30 -16.64
C GLN A 91 -0.99 2.53 -17.15
N ASN A 92 -0.15 3.24 -16.38
CA ASN A 92 1.25 3.43 -16.74
C ASN A 92 2.01 2.11 -16.85
N LEU A 93 1.78 1.15 -15.94
CA LEU A 93 2.46 -0.14 -15.99
C LEU A 93 1.99 -1.00 -17.17
N LEU A 94 0.73 -0.90 -17.59
CA LEU A 94 0.20 -1.62 -18.74
C LEU A 94 0.61 -0.99 -20.07
N ASN A 95 0.71 0.33 -20.16
CA ASN A 95 1.13 1.05 -21.37
C ASN A 95 2.63 0.92 -21.66
N ASN A 96 3.44 0.64 -20.63
CA ASN A 96 4.87 0.35 -20.75
C ASN A 96 5.14 -1.18 -20.90
N CYS A 97 4.27 -1.91 -21.61
CA CYS A 97 4.41 -3.34 -21.90
C CYS A 97 4.67 -3.62 -23.37
#